data_AF-A0A067KF18-F1
#
_entry.id   AF-A0A067KF18-F1
#
_cell.length_a   1.000
_cell.length_b   1.000
_cell.length_c   1.000
_cell.angle_alpha   90.00
_cell.angle_beta   90.00
_cell.angle_gamma   90.00
#
_symmetry.space_group_name_H-M   'P 1'
#
loop_
_entity.id
_entity.type
_entity.pdbx_description
1 polymer ?
#
loop_
_entity_poly.entity_id
_entity_poly.type
_entity_poly.pdbx_seq_one_letter_code
_entity_poly.pdbx_strand_id
1 'polypeptide(L)'
;MELEKITQFLEHKTVLVTGATGFLAKVFLEKLLRVQPNVKKLYLLLRAADTSSVNQRFYNEVIGKDLFRVVKEKLGANLNSIIAKKIAIVPGDVSYEDLGAKDSSLREEMINDLDFILNFAATTRFDERYDVALGTNALGAKNVLCFAKNCLKLKLFIHISTAYVCGESSGLIMEKSYQLGETLNGVLGLNIEEEKKLIDRKLNQLRREGATEANIKKAMIDMGTERAKAYGWPNTYVFTKAMGEMVIGHLKENLPVVIIRPTMVTSTWREPFPGWIEGARTIDALTVGYGSGKMSFFVADLTAIVDVVLKLANTISCHYFQGTYNNLNRNIKRVMRLVELYQPYLFFHGIFDDSNTNKLLRIAKDNGMETNNFFFGVKSIDWDDYFINTHIPGILKYVLK
;
A
#
# COMPACT_ATOMS: atom_id res chain seq x y z
N MET A 1 11.12 32.58 -10.23
CA MET A 1 11.65 31.32 -10.78
C MET A 1 10.50 30.69 -11.54
N GLU A 2 10.56 30.66 -12.88
CA GLU A 2 9.52 29.99 -13.68
C GLU A 2 9.53 28.50 -13.32
N LEU A 3 8.37 27.94 -12.98
CA LEU A 3 8.26 26.51 -12.72
C LEU A 3 8.29 25.76 -14.06
N GLU A 4 9.24 24.84 -14.20
CA GLU A 4 9.32 23.93 -15.35
C GLU A 4 8.07 23.02 -15.45
N LYS A 5 7.74 22.57 -16.66
CA LYS A 5 6.70 21.53 -16.85
C LYS A 5 7.09 20.26 -16.10
N ILE A 6 6.11 19.49 -15.62
CA ILE A 6 6.35 18.26 -14.83
C ILE A 6 7.24 17.27 -15.60
N THR A 7 6.96 17.06 -16.89
CA THR A 7 7.78 16.18 -17.73
C THR A 7 9.22 16.67 -17.83
N GLN A 8 9.44 17.95 -18.13
CA GLN A 8 10.77 18.57 -18.20
C GLN A 8 11.53 18.47 -16.87
N PHE A 9 10.83 18.71 -15.75
CA PHE A 9 11.43 18.58 -14.42
C PHE A 9 11.94 17.17 -14.12
N LEU A 10 11.30 16.14 -14.68
CA LEU A 10 11.70 14.73 -14.51
C LEU A 10 12.80 14.29 -15.50
N GLU A 11 13.17 15.15 -16.44
CA GLU A 11 14.24 14.88 -17.39
C GLU A 11 15.59 14.75 -16.69
N HIS A 12 16.35 13.72 -17.07
CA HIS A 12 17.67 13.39 -16.52
C HIS A 12 17.72 13.20 -15.00
N LYS A 13 16.56 12.99 -14.36
CA LYS A 13 16.48 12.71 -12.92
C LYS A 13 16.71 11.23 -12.62
N THR A 14 17.19 10.98 -11.42
CA THR A 14 17.29 9.64 -10.85
C THR A 14 16.28 9.45 -9.73
N VAL A 15 15.69 8.26 -9.68
CA VAL A 15 14.58 7.98 -8.78
C VAL A 15 14.76 6.61 -8.14
N LEU A 16 14.71 6.54 -6.82
CA LEU A 16 14.55 5.29 -6.09
C LEU A 16 13.06 5.04 -5.83
N VAL A 17 12.57 3.87 -6.21
CA VAL A 17 11.21 3.41 -5.92
C VAL A 17 11.30 2.17 -5.05
N THR A 18 10.83 2.28 -3.80
CA THR A 18 10.65 1.11 -2.94
C THR A 18 9.27 0.48 -3.22
N GLY A 19 9.12 -0.82 -2.98
CA GLY A 19 7.83 -1.47 -3.18
C GLY A 19 7.39 -1.51 -4.64
N ALA A 20 8.34 -1.55 -5.59
CA ALA A 20 8.08 -1.52 -7.04
C ALA A 20 7.17 -2.66 -7.55
N THR A 21 7.02 -3.73 -6.77
CA THR A 21 6.10 -4.85 -7.03
C THR A 21 4.66 -4.59 -6.54
N GLY A 22 4.41 -3.47 -5.86
CA GLY A 22 3.09 -3.02 -5.44
C GLY A 22 2.32 -2.31 -6.55
N PHE A 23 0.99 -2.34 -6.46
CA PHE A 23 0.08 -1.78 -7.49
C PHE A 23 0.36 -0.30 -7.82
N LEU A 24 0.31 0.59 -6.82
CA LEU A 24 0.54 2.03 -7.04
C LEU A 24 1.94 2.33 -7.59
N ALA A 25 2.96 1.61 -7.12
CA ALA A 25 4.32 1.78 -7.62
C ALA A 25 4.42 1.39 -9.10
N LYS A 26 3.74 0.32 -9.54
CA LYS A 26 3.68 -0.06 -10.97
C LYS A 26 2.98 1.00 -11.82
N VAL A 27 1.85 1.54 -11.34
CA VAL A 27 1.14 2.64 -12.04
C VAL A 27 2.05 3.87 -12.17
N PHE A 28 2.76 4.23 -11.11
CA PHE A 28 3.75 5.30 -11.15
C PHE A 28 4.87 5.02 -12.16
N LEU A 29 5.47 3.83 -12.11
CA LEU A 29 6.55 3.43 -13.02
C LEU A 29 6.11 3.41 -14.49
N GLU A 30 4.91 2.90 -14.78
CA GLU A 30 4.33 2.92 -16.12
C GLU A 30 4.17 4.36 -16.60
N LYS A 31 3.51 5.22 -15.80
CA LYS A 31 3.27 6.62 -16.17
C LYS A 31 4.60 7.33 -16.43
N LEU A 32 5.58 7.17 -15.54
CA LEU A 32 6.90 7.79 -15.67
C LEU A 32 7.61 7.36 -16.95
N LEU A 33 7.70 6.05 -17.22
CA LEU A 33 8.34 5.51 -18.43
C LEU A 33 7.61 5.93 -19.71
N ARG A 34 6.28 6.08 -19.66
CA ARG A 34 5.47 6.48 -20.81
C ARG A 34 5.60 7.98 -21.13
N VAL A 35 5.60 8.84 -20.11
CA VAL A 35 5.54 10.30 -20.30
C VAL A 35 6.90 10.98 -20.30
N GLN A 36 7.90 10.43 -19.61
CA GLN A 36 9.26 10.98 -19.59
C GLN A 36 10.30 9.91 -19.96
N PRO A 37 10.52 9.67 -21.26
CA PRO A 37 11.52 8.70 -21.70
C PRO A 37 12.96 9.11 -21.32
N ASN A 38 13.26 10.37 -21.07
CA ASN A 38 14.62 10.85 -20.78
C ASN A 38 14.98 10.85 -19.28
N VAL A 39 14.18 10.19 -18.43
CA VAL A 39 14.59 9.90 -17.04
C VAL A 39 15.94 9.18 -17.05
N LYS A 40 16.88 9.61 -16.20
CA LYS A 40 18.27 9.14 -16.23
C LYS A 40 18.36 7.69 -15.74
N LYS A 41 17.85 7.43 -14.53
CA LYS A 41 17.93 6.10 -13.91
C LYS A 41 16.83 5.88 -12.86
N LEU A 42 16.27 4.68 -12.85
CA LEU A 42 15.29 4.20 -11.87
C LEU A 42 15.93 3.07 -11.08
N TYR A 43 16.12 3.28 -9.79
CA TYR A 43 16.51 2.25 -8.84
C TYR A 43 15.25 1.62 -8.27
N LEU A 44 15.08 0.31 -8.45
CA LEU A 44 13.90 -0.40 -7.98
C LEU A 44 14.29 -1.36 -6.86
N LEU A 45 13.87 -1.07 -5.62
CA LEU A 45 14.15 -1.93 -4.48
C LEU A 45 13.21 -3.14 -4.48
N LEU A 46 13.77 -4.34 -4.69
CA LEU A 46 13.03 -5.60 -4.73
C LEU A 46 13.62 -6.60 -3.74
N ARG A 47 12.73 -7.25 -2.98
CA ARG A 47 13.10 -8.37 -2.10
C ARG A 47 13.28 -9.64 -2.93
N ALA A 48 14.43 -10.31 -2.84
CA ALA A 48 14.54 -11.71 -3.23
C ALA A 48 15.72 -12.39 -2.51
N ALA A 49 15.82 -13.70 -2.66
CA ALA A 49 16.87 -14.51 -2.02
C ALA A 49 18.24 -14.31 -2.67
N ASP A 50 18.26 -14.07 -3.99
CA ASP A 50 19.48 -13.93 -4.80
C ASP A 50 19.23 -13.05 -6.05
N THR A 51 20.30 -12.66 -6.74
CA THR A 51 20.23 -11.77 -7.92
C THR A 51 19.43 -12.34 -9.09
N SER A 52 19.44 -13.67 -9.28
CA SER A 52 18.70 -14.30 -10.38
C SER A 52 17.19 -14.24 -10.13
N SER A 53 16.77 -14.53 -8.90
CA SER A 53 15.39 -14.44 -8.46
C SER A 53 14.86 -13.00 -8.47
N VAL A 54 15.70 -12.00 -8.16
CA VAL A 54 15.35 -10.58 -8.26
C VAL A 54 14.97 -10.18 -9.69
N ASN A 55 15.79 -10.56 -10.69
CA ASN A 55 15.52 -10.22 -12.08
C ASN A 55 14.25 -10.91 -12.60
N GLN A 56 14.10 -12.22 -12.32
CA GLN A 56 12.88 -12.94 -12.68
C GLN A 56 11.64 -12.30 -12.04
N ARG A 57 11.75 -11.87 -10.78
CA ARG A 57 10.69 -11.18 -10.06
C ARG A 57 10.35 -9.84 -10.70
N PHE A 58 11.34 -9.04 -11.08
CA PHE A 58 11.10 -7.80 -11.84
C PHE A 58 10.35 -8.08 -13.14
N TYR A 59 10.80 -9.07 -13.92
CA TYR A 59 10.16 -9.40 -15.18
C TYR A 59 8.73 -9.91 -15.00
N ASN A 60 8.48 -10.79 -14.04
CA ASN A 60 7.17 -11.41 -13.84
C ASN A 60 6.18 -10.51 -13.11
N GLU A 61 6.62 -9.81 -12.05
CA GLU A 61 5.74 -9.02 -11.20
C GLU A 61 5.59 -7.58 -11.66
N VAL A 62 6.54 -7.02 -12.43
CA VAL A 62 6.52 -5.60 -12.84
C VAL A 62 6.31 -5.50 -14.34
N ILE A 63 7.37 -5.55 -15.15
CA ILE A 63 7.28 -5.22 -16.59
C ILE A 63 6.42 -6.22 -17.37
N GLY A 64 6.31 -7.47 -16.91
CA GLY A 64 5.51 -8.51 -17.55
C GLY A 64 4.01 -8.26 -17.48
N LYS A 65 3.55 -7.37 -16.59
CA LYS A 65 2.11 -7.07 -16.41
C LYS A 65 1.52 -6.36 -17.62
N ASP A 66 0.23 -6.60 -17.87
CA ASP A 66 -0.53 -5.97 -18.97
C ASP A 66 -0.54 -4.44 -18.85
N LEU A 67 -0.39 -3.89 -17.63
CA LEU A 67 -0.22 -2.46 -17.39
C LEU A 67 0.83 -1.82 -18.31
N PHE A 68 1.98 -2.49 -18.48
CA PHE A 68 3.10 -1.95 -19.25
C PHE A 68 2.93 -2.13 -20.76
N ARG A 69 1.78 -2.65 -21.25
CA ARG A 69 1.56 -2.89 -22.68
C ARG A 69 1.77 -1.64 -23.53
N VAL A 70 1.23 -0.48 -23.11
CA VAL A 70 1.40 0.79 -23.84
C VAL A 70 2.87 1.23 -23.89
N VAL A 71 3.62 1.06 -22.79
CA VAL A 71 5.07 1.31 -22.77
C VAL A 71 5.81 0.37 -23.71
N LYS A 72 5.46 -0.93 -23.71
CA LYS A 72 6.07 -1.93 -24.60
C LYS A 72 5.82 -1.62 -26.06
N GLU A 73 4.59 -1.26 -26.42
CA GLU A 73 4.21 -0.87 -27.78
C GLU A 73 4.98 0.40 -28.22
N LYS A 74 5.07 1.40 -27.34
CA LYS A 74 5.79 2.65 -27.62
C LYS A 74 7.30 2.46 -27.78
N LEU A 75 7.91 1.60 -26.97
CA LEU A 75 9.37 1.35 -27.00
C LEU A 75 9.77 0.29 -28.04
N GLY A 76 8.84 -0.59 -28.42
CA GLY A 76 9.02 -1.62 -29.44
C GLY A 76 10.27 -2.48 -29.20
N ALA A 77 11.05 -2.71 -30.25
CA ALA A 77 12.28 -3.51 -30.22
C ALA A 77 13.35 -2.98 -29.24
N ASN A 78 13.30 -1.69 -28.88
CA ASN A 78 14.28 -1.06 -28.00
C ASN A 78 13.99 -1.29 -26.50
N LEU A 79 12.87 -1.92 -26.14
CA LEU A 79 12.42 -2.09 -24.76
C LEU A 79 13.53 -2.65 -23.84
N ASN A 80 14.13 -3.78 -24.21
CA ASN A 80 15.11 -4.46 -23.38
C ASN A 80 16.38 -3.62 -23.18
N SER A 81 16.86 -2.97 -24.24
CA SER A 81 18.02 -2.07 -24.19
C SER A 81 17.75 -0.86 -23.30
N ILE A 82 16.56 -0.25 -23.42
CA ILE A 82 16.15 0.90 -22.62
C ILE A 82 15.99 0.52 -21.15
N ILE A 83 15.36 -0.62 -20.86
CA ILE A 83 15.23 -1.14 -19.49
C ILE A 83 16.61 -1.39 -18.89
N ALA A 84 17.50 -2.11 -19.60
CA ALA A 84 18.84 -2.39 -19.11
C ALA A 84 19.66 -1.11 -18.84
N LYS A 85 19.47 -0.07 -19.65
CA LYS A 85 20.16 1.21 -19.49
C LYS A 85 19.59 2.06 -18.34
N LYS A 86 18.26 2.06 -18.16
CA LYS A 86 17.57 2.99 -17.26
C LYS A 86 17.16 2.39 -15.92
N ILE A 87 17.01 1.08 -15.82
CA ILE A 87 16.49 0.42 -14.62
C ILE A 87 17.62 -0.36 -13.96
N ALA A 88 17.95 0.02 -12.73
CA ALA A 88 18.81 -0.76 -11.85
C ALA A 88 17.95 -1.42 -10.77
N ILE A 89 17.97 -2.75 -10.71
CA ILE A 89 17.29 -3.45 -9.63
C ILE A 89 18.21 -3.48 -8.42
N VAL A 90 17.69 -3.09 -7.26
CA VAL A 90 18.40 -3.09 -5.98
C VAL A 90 17.85 -4.24 -5.14
N PRO A 91 18.59 -5.36 -5.00
CA PRO A 91 18.23 -6.41 -4.07
C PRO A 91 18.27 -5.89 -2.62
N GLY A 92 17.13 -5.86 -1.94
CA GLY A 92 17.08 -5.36 -0.57
C GLY A 92 15.68 -5.38 0.04
N ASP A 93 15.59 -5.01 1.31
CA ASP A 93 14.37 -4.92 2.10
C ASP A 93 14.44 -3.70 3.01
N VAL A 94 13.41 -2.86 2.94
CA VAL A 94 13.30 -1.62 3.73
C VAL A 94 13.38 -1.86 5.23
N SER A 95 13.05 -3.06 5.70
CA SER A 95 13.05 -3.41 7.12
C SER A 95 14.46 -3.42 7.74
N TYR A 96 15.51 -3.30 6.92
CA TYR A 96 16.91 -3.22 7.36
C TYR A 96 17.54 -1.85 7.07
N GLU A 97 18.60 -1.54 7.81
CA GLU A 97 19.47 -0.39 7.54
C GLU A 97 20.04 -0.46 6.12
N ASP A 98 20.33 0.71 5.54
CA ASP A 98 20.80 0.85 4.16
C ASP A 98 19.97 0.06 3.14
N LEU A 99 18.66 -0.05 3.40
CA LEU A 99 17.68 -0.78 2.59
C LEU A 99 17.99 -2.28 2.45
N GLY A 100 18.87 -2.84 3.29
CA GLY A 100 19.39 -4.20 3.14
C GLY A 100 20.16 -4.43 1.84
N ALA A 101 20.54 -3.35 1.13
CA ALA A 101 21.29 -3.45 -0.12
C ALA A 101 22.73 -3.85 0.21
N LYS A 102 23.17 -5.05 -0.18
CA LYS A 102 24.50 -5.57 0.19
C LYS A 102 25.65 -5.01 -0.65
N ASP A 103 25.38 -4.63 -1.90
CA ASP A 103 26.37 -4.06 -2.82
C ASP A 103 26.74 -2.62 -2.41
N SER A 104 27.97 -2.43 -1.91
CA SER A 104 28.46 -1.12 -1.47
C SER A 104 28.61 -0.14 -2.62
N SER A 105 29.04 -0.60 -3.79
CA SER A 105 29.23 0.26 -4.96
C SER A 105 27.90 0.83 -5.44
N LEU A 106 26.85 0.00 -5.49
CA LEU A 106 25.51 0.43 -5.83
C LEU A 106 24.91 1.38 -4.78
N ARG A 107 25.18 1.14 -3.49
CA ARG A 107 24.76 2.05 -2.41
C ARG A 107 25.43 3.42 -2.55
N GLU A 108 26.74 3.46 -2.74
CA GLU A 108 27.48 4.71 -2.94
C GLU A 108 27.00 5.46 -4.19
N GLU A 109 26.76 4.74 -5.29
CA GLU A 109 26.19 5.32 -6.51
C GLU A 109 24.84 6.01 -6.21
N MET A 110 23.93 5.31 -5.51
CA MET A 110 22.62 5.87 -5.13
C MET A 110 22.75 7.08 -4.20
N ILE A 111 23.62 7.02 -3.18
CA ILE A 111 23.86 8.12 -2.24
C ILE A 111 24.34 9.38 -2.97
N ASN A 112 25.20 9.23 -3.96
CA ASN A 112 25.75 10.34 -4.72
C ASN A 112 24.80 10.86 -5.81
N ASP A 113 24.00 9.97 -6.41
CA ASP A 113 23.30 10.28 -7.65
C ASP A 113 21.76 10.31 -7.54
N LEU A 114 21.11 10.07 -6.39
CA LEU A 114 19.64 10.15 -6.27
C LEU A 114 19.08 11.59 -6.18
N ASP A 115 18.12 11.93 -7.06
CA ASP A 115 17.32 13.17 -6.99
C ASP A 115 16.02 12.99 -6.18
N PHE A 116 15.37 11.83 -6.29
CA PHE A 116 14.08 11.55 -5.64
C PHE A 116 14.03 10.15 -5.04
N ILE A 117 13.33 10.03 -3.90
CA ILE A 117 12.97 8.74 -3.31
C ILE A 117 11.46 8.70 -3.14
N LEU A 118 10.81 7.70 -3.74
CA LEU A 118 9.40 7.40 -3.54
C LEU A 118 9.27 6.09 -2.77
N ASN A 119 8.81 6.20 -1.53
CA ASN A 119 8.64 5.09 -0.63
C ASN A 119 7.21 4.53 -0.69
N PHE A 120 6.97 3.55 -1.56
CA PHE A 120 5.70 2.80 -1.62
C PHE A 120 5.73 1.51 -0.80
N ALA A 121 6.89 1.08 -0.31
CA ALA A 121 7.03 -0.18 0.42
C ALA A 121 6.17 -0.16 1.70
N ALA A 122 5.20 -1.07 1.71
CA ALA A 122 4.35 -1.34 2.85
C ALA A 122 3.77 -2.75 2.72
N THR A 123 3.52 -3.40 3.84
CA THR A 123 2.50 -4.46 3.87
C THR A 123 1.14 -3.78 4.05
N THR A 124 0.21 -4.11 3.16
CA THR A 124 -1.16 -3.55 3.12
C THR A 124 -2.21 -4.58 3.54
N ARG A 125 -1.77 -5.74 4.03
CA ARG A 125 -2.63 -6.81 4.50
C ARG A 125 -3.10 -6.51 5.91
N PHE A 126 -4.41 -6.50 6.14
CA PHE A 126 -4.96 -6.30 7.47
C PHE A 126 -4.76 -7.51 8.39
N ASP A 127 -4.49 -8.68 7.82
CA ASP A 127 -4.20 -9.94 8.52
C ASP A 127 -2.69 -10.26 8.57
N GLU A 128 -1.83 -9.25 8.46
CA GLU A 128 -0.38 -9.45 8.53
C GLU A 128 0.11 -9.64 9.97
N ARG A 129 1.19 -10.41 10.13
CA ARG A 129 1.88 -10.54 11.41
C ARG A 129 2.39 -9.19 11.89
N TYR A 130 2.26 -8.90 13.18
CA TYR A 130 2.66 -7.61 13.73
C TYR A 130 4.16 -7.31 13.58
N ASP A 131 5.03 -8.31 13.71
CA ASP A 131 6.48 -8.18 13.50
C ASP A 131 6.82 -7.70 12.09
N VAL A 132 6.15 -8.28 11.09
CA VAL A 132 6.33 -7.90 9.68
C VAL A 132 5.75 -6.51 9.43
N ALA A 133 4.54 -6.23 9.93
CA ALA A 133 3.89 -4.94 9.73
C ALA A 133 4.66 -3.78 10.37
N LEU A 134 5.12 -3.92 11.62
CA LEU A 134 5.94 -2.92 12.28
C LEU A 134 7.29 -2.75 11.56
N GLY A 135 7.93 -3.87 11.22
CA GLY A 135 9.23 -3.90 10.54
C GLY A 135 9.21 -3.19 9.18
N THR A 136 8.17 -3.40 8.38
CA THR A 136 8.07 -2.77 7.05
C THR A 136 7.45 -1.37 7.10
N ASN A 137 6.30 -1.19 7.78
CA ASN A 137 5.52 0.05 7.65
C ASN A 137 6.04 1.19 8.53
N ALA A 138 6.62 0.88 9.70
CA ALA A 138 7.15 1.87 10.63
C ALA A 138 8.68 1.93 10.58
N LEU A 139 9.35 0.81 10.90
CA LEU A 139 10.82 0.77 10.89
C LEU A 139 11.38 0.84 9.47
N GLY A 140 10.67 0.29 8.49
CA GLY A 140 11.07 0.44 7.09
C GLY A 140 10.95 1.86 6.59
N ALA A 141 9.90 2.59 7.01
CA ALA A 141 9.78 4.02 6.76
C ALA A 141 10.95 4.81 7.39
N LYS A 142 11.34 4.47 8.63
CA LYS A 142 12.54 5.00 9.30
C LYS A 142 13.80 4.75 8.48
N ASN A 143 14.06 3.51 8.08
CA ASN A 143 15.30 3.14 7.41
C ASN A 143 15.44 3.80 6.04
N VAL A 144 14.34 3.89 5.28
CA VAL A 144 14.36 4.60 3.99
C VAL A 144 14.61 6.10 4.19
N LEU A 145 14.04 6.71 5.24
CA LEU A 145 14.33 8.10 5.58
C LEU A 145 15.79 8.30 6.00
N CYS A 146 16.35 7.41 6.83
CA CYS A 146 17.76 7.47 7.20
C CYS A 146 18.67 7.38 5.97
N PHE A 147 18.39 6.46 5.04
CA PHE A 147 19.10 6.38 3.77
C PHE A 147 18.94 7.67 2.94
N ALA A 148 17.73 8.24 2.90
CA ALA A 148 17.45 9.49 2.22
C ALA A 148 18.27 10.67 2.76
N LYS A 149 18.46 10.74 4.08
CA LYS A 149 19.29 11.77 4.74
C LYS A 149 20.77 11.67 4.38
N ASN A 150 21.25 10.48 4.01
CA ASN A 150 22.63 10.28 3.57
C ASN A 150 22.85 10.69 2.11
N CYS A 151 21.79 10.89 1.31
CA CYS A 151 21.90 11.21 -0.11
C CYS A 151 22.29 12.68 -0.34
N LEU A 152 23.36 12.92 -1.10
CA LEU A 152 24.03 14.23 -1.18
C LEU A 152 23.24 15.31 -1.93
N LYS A 153 22.39 14.92 -2.89
CA LYS A 153 21.66 15.85 -3.76
C LYS A 153 20.14 15.62 -3.75
N LEU A 154 19.64 14.85 -2.78
CA LEU A 154 18.24 14.46 -2.72
C LEU A 154 17.36 15.71 -2.62
N LYS A 155 16.43 15.87 -3.57
CA LYS A 155 15.55 17.03 -3.65
C LYS A 155 14.28 16.82 -2.87
N LEU A 156 13.76 15.60 -2.84
CA LEU A 156 12.48 15.29 -2.23
C LEU A 156 12.36 13.81 -1.87
N PHE A 157 11.91 13.56 -0.64
CA PHE A 157 11.46 12.26 -0.16
C PHE A 157 9.93 12.21 -0.12
N ILE A 158 9.33 11.28 -0.85
CA ILE A 158 7.88 11.08 -0.90
C ILE A 158 7.56 9.77 -0.17
N HIS A 159 6.74 9.84 0.87
CA HIS A 159 6.25 8.65 1.57
C HIS A 159 4.77 8.42 1.28
N ILE A 160 4.42 7.20 0.87
CA ILE A 160 3.03 6.81 0.68
C ILE A 160 2.49 6.22 1.97
N SER A 161 1.57 6.95 2.59
CA SER A 161 0.82 6.53 3.76
C SER A 161 -0.59 6.06 3.39
N THR A 162 -1.61 6.38 4.18
CA THR A 162 -3.02 6.12 3.92
C THR A 162 -3.87 7.18 4.61
N ALA A 163 -4.99 7.57 4.02
CA ALA A 163 -5.94 8.51 4.63
C ALA A 163 -6.50 7.98 5.95
N TYR A 164 -6.54 6.65 6.10
CA TYR A 164 -7.12 5.97 7.24
C TYR A 164 -6.27 6.01 8.50
N VAL A 165 -5.08 6.62 8.51
CA VAL A 165 -4.27 6.80 9.74
C VAL A 165 -5.04 7.53 10.87
N CYS A 166 -6.12 8.23 10.54
CA CYS A 166 -7.08 8.80 11.49
C CYS A 166 -7.99 7.78 12.20
N GLY A 167 -7.84 6.49 11.92
CA GLY A 167 -8.68 5.43 12.46
C GLY A 167 -10.14 5.59 12.04
N GLU A 168 -11.04 5.58 13.01
CA GLU A 168 -12.49 5.67 12.82
C GLU A 168 -13.05 7.08 13.10
N SER A 169 -12.18 8.10 13.06
CA SER A 169 -12.58 9.49 13.21
C SER A 169 -13.65 9.87 12.17
N SER A 170 -14.68 10.61 12.59
CA SER A 170 -15.77 11.08 11.74
C SER A 170 -15.73 12.58 11.51
N GLY A 171 -16.54 13.08 10.56
CA GLY A 171 -16.57 14.50 10.22
C GLY A 171 -15.38 14.91 9.34
N LEU A 172 -14.99 16.20 9.40
CA LEU A 172 -13.89 16.72 8.58
C LEU A 172 -12.53 16.31 9.17
N ILE A 173 -11.76 15.53 8.41
CA ILE A 173 -10.44 15.03 8.79
C ILE A 173 -9.36 15.90 8.13
N MET A 174 -8.68 16.69 8.96
CA MET A 174 -7.66 17.64 8.49
C MET A 174 -6.33 16.98 8.11
N GLU A 175 -5.60 17.56 7.16
CA GLU A 175 -4.23 17.17 6.78
C GLU A 175 -3.20 17.57 7.87
N LYS A 176 -3.31 17.00 9.07
CA LYS A 176 -2.41 17.24 10.21
C LYS A 176 -1.33 16.16 10.32
N SER A 177 -0.15 16.55 10.77
CA SER A 177 0.96 15.63 11.11
C SER A 177 0.74 14.98 12.48
N TYR A 178 1.10 13.70 12.60
CA TYR A 178 1.10 12.99 13.89
C TYR A 178 2.39 13.20 14.65
N GLN A 179 2.30 13.46 15.95
CA GLN A 179 3.45 13.55 16.85
C GLN A 179 3.91 12.16 17.29
N LEU A 180 5.20 12.06 17.64
CA LEU A 180 5.75 10.80 18.13
C LEU A 180 5.05 10.38 19.43
N GLY A 181 4.44 9.19 19.42
CA GLY A 181 3.70 8.64 20.56
C GLY A 181 2.27 9.16 20.70
N GLU A 182 1.77 9.95 19.75
CA GLU A 182 0.36 10.35 19.69
C GLU A 182 -0.53 9.12 19.49
N THR A 183 -1.71 9.11 20.11
CA THR A 183 -2.69 8.02 20.03
C THR A 183 -4.07 8.58 19.76
N LEU A 184 -4.92 7.80 19.08
CA LEU A 184 -6.25 8.29 18.68
C LEU A 184 -7.24 8.37 19.85
N ASN A 185 -7.01 7.56 20.90
CA ASN A 185 -7.89 7.47 22.06
C ASN A 185 -7.32 8.16 23.32
N GLY A 186 -6.21 8.90 23.20
CA GLY A 186 -5.58 9.61 24.31
C GLY A 186 -4.80 8.73 25.29
N VAL A 187 -4.69 7.42 25.06
CA VAL A 187 -3.86 6.52 25.86
C VAL A 187 -2.39 6.92 25.72
N LEU A 188 -1.71 7.13 26.85
CA LEU A 188 -0.29 7.47 26.86
C LEU A 188 0.60 6.21 26.73
N GLY A 189 1.85 6.42 26.30
CA GLY A 189 2.87 5.38 26.34
C GLY A 189 3.02 4.55 25.07
N LEU A 190 2.52 5.03 23.92
CA LEU A 190 2.91 4.45 22.63
C LEU A 190 4.38 4.78 22.36
N ASN A 191 5.24 3.76 22.39
CA ASN A 191 6.65 3.87 22.04
C ASN A 191 7.03 2.77 21.04
N ILE A 192 7.45 3.17 19.85
CA ILE A 192 7.72 2.27 18.71
C ILE A 192 8.88 1.30 19.00
N GLU A 193 9.89 1.75 19.74
CA GLU A 193 11.02 0.89 20.12
C GLU A 193 10.60 -0.13 21.19
N GLU A 194 9.74 0.27 22.13
CA GLU A 194 9.16 -0.67 23.10
C GLU A 194 8.21 -1.67 22.45
N GLU A 195 7.41 -1.26 21.45
CA GLU A 195 6.61 -2.21 20.63
C GLU A 195 7.50 -3.26 19.97
N LYS A 196 8.64 -2.85 19.40
CA LYS A 196 9.61 -3.77 18.81
C LYS A 196 10.14 -4.76 19.86
N LYS A 197 10.55 -4.28 21.03
CA LYS A 197 11.03 -5.14 22.13
C LYS A 197 9.93 -6.09 22.62
N LEU A 198 8.67 -5.67 22.66
CA LEU A 198 7.53 -6.52 23.02
C LEU A 198 7.34 -7.64 21.99
N ILE A 199 7.38 -7.31 20.70
CA ILE A 199 7.32 -8.28 19.61
C ILE A 199 8.46 -9.29 19.72
N ASP A 200 9.71 -8.84 19.87
CA ASP A 200 10.88 -9.71 19.94
C ASP A 200 10.80 -10.67 21.14
N ARG A 201 10.36 -10.17 22.31
CA ARG A 201 10.10 -11.02 23.49
C ARG A 201 9.06 -12.08 23.20
N LYS A 202 7.94 -11.72 22.58
CA LYS A 202 6.85 -12.65 22.27
C LYS A 202 7.26 -13.70 21.24
N LEU A 203 7.96 -13.31 20.18
CA LEU A 203 8.49 -14.24 19.18
C LEU A 203 9.48 -15.23 19.80
N ASN A 204 10.41 -14.74 20.63
CA ASN A 204 11.38 -15.58 21.30
C ASN A 204 10.73 -16.55 22.29
N GLN A 205 9.70 -16.11 23.01
CA GLN A 205 8.89 -16.99 23.86
C GLN A 205 8.23 -18.11 23.04
N LEU A 206 7.48 -17.76 21.99
CA LEU A 206 6.76 -18.74 21.16
C LEU A 206 7.71 -19.77 20.53
N ARG A 207 8.89 -19.33 20.08
CA ARG A 207 9.92 -20.22 19.55
C ARG A 207 10.47 -21.17 20.61
N ARG A 208 10.71 -20.68 21.83
CA ARG A 208 11.16 -21.52 22.97
C ARG A 208 10.11 -22.54 23.38
N GLU A 209 8.83 -22.20 23.28
CA GLU A 209 7.71 -23.10 23.53
C GLU A 209 7.47 -24.12 22.39
N GLY A 210 8.28 -24.09 21.31
CA GLY A 210 8.14 -24.99 20.18
C GLY A 210 6.88 -24.73 19.34
N ALA A 211 6.34 -23.50 19.36
CA ALA A 211 5.16 -23.16 18.59
C ALA A 211 5.41 -23.32 17.08
N THR A 212 4.43 -23.88 16.37
CA THR A 212 4.48 -24.01 14.91
C THR A 212 4.43 -22.64 14.23
N GLU A 213 4.94 -22.52 13.00
CA GLU A 213 4.86 -21.27 12.22
C GLU A 213 3.42 -20.77 12.03
N ALA A 214 2.45 -21.67 11.92
CA ALA A 214 1.04 -21.31 11.87
C ALA A 214 0.55 -20.66 13.18
N ASN A 215 0.97 -21.20 14.33
CA ASN A 215 0.64 -20.65 15.64
C ASN A 215 1.36 -19.32 15.88
N ILE A 216 2.63 -19.20 15.49
CA ILE A 216 3.39 -17.95 15.55
C ILE A 216 2.70 -16.89 14.70
N LYS A 217 2.33 -17.23 13.46
CA LYS A 217 1.61 -16.31 12.56
C LYS A 217 0.32 -15.83 13.22
N LYS A 218 -0.50 -16.74 13.75
CA LYS A 218 -1.76 -16.38 14.40
C LYS A 218 -1.53 -15.48 15.62
N ALA A 219 -0.62 -15.85 16.51
CA ALA A 219 -0.29 -15.07 17.70
C ALA A 219 0.19 -13.65 17.37
N MET A 220 0.98 -13.49 16.30
CA MET A 220 1.45 -12.17 15.86
C MET A 220 0.35 -11.33 15.22
N ILE A 221 -0.62 -11.93 14.53
CA ILE A 221 -1.78 -11.21 14.01
C ILE A 221 -2.68 -10.74 15.17
N ASP A 222 -2.95 -11.64 16.11
CA ASP A 222 -3.80 -11.35 17.28
C ASP A 222 -3.16 -10.24 18.13
N MET A 223 -1.84 -10.33 18.38
CA MET A 223 -1.09 -9.28 19.09
C MET A 223 -1.17 -7.92 18.38
N GLY A 224 -0.93 -7.86 17.07
CA GLY A 224 -1.01 -6.59 16.34
C GLY A 224 -2.40 -5.94 16.40
N THR A 225 -3.44 -6.78 16.35
CA THR A 225 -4.83 -6.34 16.46
C THR A 225 -5.12 -5.78 17.86
N GLU A 226 -4.67 -6.47 18.90
CA GLU A 226 -4.82 -6.04 20.29
C GLU A 226 -4.09 -4.71 20.54
N ARG A 227 -2.83 -4.59 20.08
CA ARG A 227 -2.04 -3.34 20.22
C ARG A 227 -2.66 -2.18 19.46
N ALA A 228 -3.13 -2.39 18.23
CA ALA A 228 -3.80 -1.36 17.45
C ALA A 228 -5.03 -0.80 18.20
N LYS A 229 -5.91 -1.69 18.68
CA LYS A 229 -7.12 -1.32 19.43
C LYS A 229 -6.80 -0.61 20.74
N ALA A 230 -5.75 -1.04 21.44
CA ALA A 230 -5.32 -0.41 22.69
C ALA A 230 -4.98 1.09 22.54
N TYR A 231 -4.51 1.51 21.35
CA TYR A 231 -4.18 2.91 21.06
C TYR A 231 -5.17 3.61 20.12
N GLY A 232 -6.34 2.99 19.88
CA GLY A 232 -7.46 3.60 19.15
C GLY A 232 -7.45 3.38 17.64
N TRP A 233 -6.59 2.51 17.11
CA TRP A 233 -6.63 2.14 15.69
C TRP A 233 -7.41 0.84 15.45
N PRO A 234 -8.15 0.74 14.34
CA PRO A 234 -9.02 -0.42 14.09
C PRO A 234 -8.24 -1.71 13.76
N ASN A 235 -7.03 -1.59 13.21
CA ASN A 235 -6.22 -2.73 12.80
C ASN A 235 -4.72 -2.40 12.71
N THR A 236 -3.90 -3.46 12.64
CA THR A 236 -2.44 -3.40 12.58
C THR A 236 -1.89 -2.58 11.40
N TYR A 237 -2.56 -2.63 10.24
CA TYR A 237 -2.09 -1.91 9.05
C TYR A 237 -2.10 -0.41 9.29
N VAL A 238 -3.26 0.13 9.66
CA VAL A 238 -3.41 1.57 9.91
C VAL A 238 -2.50 2.02 11.05
N PHE A 239 -2.47 1.23 12.14
CA PHE A 239 -1.62 1.51 13.29
C PHE A 239 -0.15 1.64 12.92
N THR A 240 0.38 0.68 12.14
CA THR A 240 1.78 0.70 11.72
C THR A 240 2.09 1.76 10.67
N LYS A 241 1.12 2.16 9.84
CA LYS A 241 1.25 3.32 8.94
C LYS A 241 1.31 4.64 9.71
N ALA A 242 0.47 4.81 10.74
CA ALA A 242 0.52 5.96 11.63
C ALA A 242 1.88 6.05 12.34
N MET A 243 2.39 4.94 12.89
CA MET A 243 3.73 4.88 13.46
C MET A 243 4.83 5.25 12.45
N GLY A 244 4.72 4.83 11.19
CA GLY A 244 5.65 5.23 10.12
C GLY A 244 5.65 6.74 9.86
N GLU A 245 4.46 7.37 9.84
CA GLU A 245 4.36 8.84 9.71
C GLU A 245 4.98 9.57 10.90
N MET A 246 4.73 9.10 12.13
CA MET A 246 5.29 9.68 13.34
C MET A 246 6.82 9.68 13.32
N VAL A 247 7.42 8.55 12.92
CA VAL A 247 8.88 8.44 12.82
C VAL A 247 9.42 9.35 11.74
N ILE A 248 8.75 9.43 10.58
CA ILE A 248 9.16 10.34 9.52
C ILE A 248 9.09 11.80 9.97
N GLY A 249 7.96 12.21 10.54
CA GLY A 249 7.74 13.57 11.02
C GLY A 249 8.76 13.98 12.07
N HIS A 250 9.13 13.06 12.97
CA HIS A 250 10.10 13.29 14.02
C HIS A 250 11.55 13.36 13.51
N LEU A 251 11.95 12.48 12.59
CA LEU A 251 13.35 12.32 12.18
C LEU A 251 13.75 13.06 10.90
N LYS A 252 12.79 13.63 10.15
CA LYS A 252 13.06 14.26 8.85
C LYS A 252 14.02 15.45 8.93
N GLU A 253 14.09 16.13 10.07
CA GLU A 253 14.84 17.39 10.25
C GLU A 253 14.53 18.37 9.09
N ASN A 254 15.55 18.78 8.35
CA ASN A 254 15.49 19.71 7.22
C ASN A 254 15.19 19.03 5.88
N LEU A 255 15.09 17.70 5.82
CA LEU A 255 14.82 17.00 4.57
C LEU A 255 13.42 17.38 4.04
N PRO A 256 13.30 17.77 2.76
CA PRO A 256 12.00 17.98 2.13
C PRO A 256 11.24 16.65 2.06
N VAL A 257 10.12 16.58 2.78
CA VAL A 257 9.26 15.40 2.86
C VAL A 257 7.84 15.73 2.44
N VAL A 258 7.27 14.87 1.59
CA VAL A 258 5.83 14.85 1.29
C VAL A 258 5.26 13.51 1.73
N ILE A 259 4.25 13.55 2.60
CA ILE A 259 3.45 12.39 2.95
C ILE A 259 2.17 12.44 2.11
N ILE A 260 1.98 11.44 1.25
CA ILE A 260 0.75 11.28 0.48
C ILE A 260 -0.12 10.27 1.22
N ARG A 261 -1.38 10.59 1.47
CA ARG A 261 -2.35 9.70 2.13
C ARG A 261 -3.44 9.26 1.16
N PRO A 262 -3.22 8.23 0.32
CA PRO A 262 -4.27 7.70 -0.54
C PRO A 262 -5.44 7.15 0.28
N THR A 263 -6.66 7.27 -0.26
CA THR A 263 -7.84 6.56 0.22
C THR A 263 -7.87 5.14 -0.37
N MET A 264 -9.06 4.57 -0.60
CA MET A 264 -9.19 3.33 -1.35
C MET A 264 -8.66 3.52 -2.78
N VAL A 265 -7.79 2.62 -3.20
CA VAL A 265 -7.19 2.63 -4.54
C VAL A 265 -7.88 1.56 -5.37
N THR A 266 -8.52 1.99 -6.45
CA THR A 266 -9.27 1.13 -7.37
C THR A 266 -8.57 0.99 -8.73
N SER A 267 -9.22 0.37 -9.70
CA SER A 267 -8.70 0.22 -11.06
C SER A 267 -8.38 1.55 -11.73
N THR A 268 -7.54 1.54 -12.76
CA THR A 268 -7.28 2.72 -13.59
C THR A 268 -8.57 3.22 -14.23
N TRP A 269 -8.86 4.52 -14.12
CA TRP A 269 -10.02 5.13 -14.79
C TRP A 269 -9.76 5.38 -16.27
N ARG A 270 -8.61 5.99 -16.61
CA ARG A 270 -8.31 6.42 -17.99
C ARG A 270 -6.97 5.92 -18.51
N GLU A 271 -5.91 6.15 -17.74
CA GLU A 271 -4.54 5.85 -18.18
C GLU A 271 -3.90 4.70 -17.37
N PRO A 272 -2.97 3.94 -17.98
CA PRO A 272 -2.65 3.93 -19.41
C PRO A 272 -3.77 3.39 -20.30
N PHE A 273 -4.70 2.65 -19.70
CA PHE A 273 -5.98 2.25 -20.27
C PHE A 273 -6.97 2.01 -19.12
N PRO A 274 -8.29 2.11 -19.35
CA PRO A 274 -9.30 1.90 -18.32
C PRO A 274 -9.34 0.46 -17.80
N GLY A 275 -9.66 0.30 -16.52
CA GLY A 275 -10.04 -0.96 -15.88
C GLY A 275 -8.88 -1.87 -15.46
N TRP A 276 -7.62 -1.43 -15.57
CA TRP A 276 -6.51 -2.24 -15.09
C TRP A 276 -6.48 -2.27 -13.56
N ILE A 277 -6.44 -3.47 -13.01
CA ILE A 277 -6.33 -3.71 -11.56
C ILE A 277 -5.48 -4.96 -11.31
N GLU A 278 -4.84 -5.02 -10.15
CA GLU A 278 -4.06 -6.18 -9.74
C GLU A 278 -4.37 -6.64 -8.31
N GLY A 279 -4.88 -7.87 -8.24
CA GLY A 279 -5.36 -8.50 -7.01
C GLY A 279 -6.73 -7.98 -6.59
N ALA A 280 -7.45 -8.78 -5.82
CA ALA A 280 -8.66 -8.32 -5.15
C ALA A 280 -8.25 -7.52 -3.90
N ARG A 281 -8.47 -6.21 -3.89
CA ARG A 281 -8.21 -5.36 -2.73
C ARG A 281 -9.53 -4.76 -2.26
N THR A 282 -9.73 -4.64 -0.94
CA THR A 282 -10.91 -3.90 -0.42
C THR A 282 -12.24 -4.41 -0.95
N ILE A 283 -13.06 -3.56 -1.60
CA ILE A 283 -14.38 -3.92 -2.13
C ILE A 283 -14.30 -4.98 -3.24
N ASP A 284 -13.16 -5.06 -3.96
CA ASP A 284 -12.96 -6.08 -4.99
C ASP A 284 -13.04 -7.49 -4.42
N ALA A 285 -12.63 -7.70 -3.16
CA ALA A 285 -12.73 -9.00 -2.52
C ALA A 285 -14.19 -9.43 -2.34
N LEU A 286 -15.09 -8.47 -2.15
CA LEU A 286 -16.54 -8.69 -2.07
C LEU A 286 -17.12 -8.96 -3.46
N THR A 287 -16.76 -8.14 -4.46
CA THR A 287 -17.18 -8.33 -5.85
C THR A 287 -16.70 -9.66 -6.42
N VAL A 288 -15.45 -10.05 -6.14
CA VAL A 288 -14.85 -11.34 -6.49
C VAL A 288 -15.54 -12.49 -5.76
N GLY A 289 -15.83 -12.31 -4.48
CA GLY A 289 -16.57 -13.29 -3.69
C GLY A 289 -17.94 -13.59 -4.29
N TYR A 290 -18.69 -12.55 -4.66
CA TYR A 290 -20.00 -12.65 -5.29
C TYR A 290 -19.91 -13.23 -6.71
N GLY A 291 -19.06 -12.65 -7.56
CA GLY A 291 -18.89 -13.06 -8.96
C GLY A 291 -18.34 -14.48 -9.15
N SER A 292 -17.58 -15.01 -8.19
CA SER A 292 -17.10 -16.40 -8.19
C SER A 292 -18.07 -17.40 -7.55
N GLY A 293 -19.25 -16.96 -7.09
CA GLY A 293 -20.23 -17.79 -6.38
C GLY A 293 -19.78 -18.28 -5.00
N LYS A 294 -18.61 -17.82 -4.51
CA LYS A 294 -18.08 -18.16 -3.17
C LYS A 294 -18.78 -17.39 -2.05
N MET A 295 -19.48 -16.30 -2.40
CA MET A 295 -20.42 -15.58 -1.55
C MET A 295 -21.75 -15.47 -2.30
N SER A 296 -22.82 -15.95 -1.67
CA SER A 296 -24.19 -15.82 -2.19
C SER A 296 -24.94 -14.61 -1.61
N PHE A 297 -24.40 -13.96 -0.58
CA PHE A 297 -24.95 -12.75 0.04
C PHE A 297 -23.85 -11.95 0.77
N PHE A 298 -24.10 -10.67 1.03
CA PHE A 298 -23.23 -9.76 1.78
C PHE A 298 -24.07 -9.00 2.83
N VAL A 299 -23.51 -8.79 4.02
CA VAL A 299 -24.19 -8.07 5.10
C VAL A 299 -23.79 -6.59 5.01
N ALA A 300 -24.78 -5.72 4.79
CA ALA A 300 -24.66 -4.27 4.90
C ALA A 300 -25.72 -3.76 5.89
N ASP A 301 -25.37 -2.78 6.71
CA ASP A 301 -26.28 -2.24 7.72
C ASP A 301 -27.16 -1.12 7.14
N LEU A 302 -28.46 -1.12 7.48
CA LEU A 302 -29.32 0.05 7.34
C LEU A 302 -30.14 0.30 8.62
N THR A 303 -29.59 -0.08 9.79
CA THR A 303 -30.15 -0.32 11.14
C THR A 303 -30.58 -1.79 11.36
N ALA A 304 -29.66 -2.60 11.91
CA ALA A 304 -29.74 -4.06 11.92
C ALA A 304 -30.68 -4.74 12.94
N ILE A 305 -31.28 -5.87 12.53
CA ILE A 305 -31.28 -7.16 13.25
C ILE A 305 -31.03 -8.27 12.21
N VAL A 306 -30.13 -9.21 12.51
CA VAL A 306 -29.82 -10.39 11.68
C VAL A 306 -30.20 -11.65 12.44
N ASP A 307 -31.06 -12.47 11.85
CA ASP A 307 -31.45 -13.78 12.38
C ASP A 307 -30.91 -14.90 11.46
N VAL A 308 -30.33 -15.95 12.05
CA VAL A 308 -29.75 -17.08 11.32
C VAL A 308 -30.38 -18.38 11.82
N VAL A 309 -31.43 -18.82 11.13
CA VAL A 309 -32.06 -20.13 11.34
C VAL A 309 -31.29 -21.21 10.55
N LEU A 310 -30.17 -21.67 11.10
CA LEU A 310 -29.49 -22.90 10.65
C LEU A 310 -29.25 -23.90 11.78
N LYS A 311 -29.30 -23.43 13.03
CA LYS A 311 -29.11 -24.28 14.22
C LYS A 311 -30.25 -25.30 14.39
N LEU A 312 -31.49 -24.90 14.10
CA LEU A 312 -32.66 -25.78 14.16
C LEU A 312 -32.65 -26.87 13.07
N ALA A 313 -32.23 -26.56 11.85
CA ALA A 313 -32.18 -27.52 10.75
C ALA A 313 -31.13 -28.62 10.96
N ASN A 314 -30.00 -28.31 11.62
CA ASN A 314 -28.95 -29.29 11.90
C ASN A 314 -29.33 -30.24 13.07
N THR A 315 -30.15 -29.77 14.02
CA THR A 315 -30.65 -30.58 15.13
C THR A 315 -31.77 -31.54 14.69
N ILE A 316 -32.60 -31.15 13.71
CA ILE A 316 -33.70 -31.97 13.20
C ILE A 316 -33.21 -33.09 12.26
N SER A 317 -32.05 -32.93 11.62
CA SER A 317 -31.54 -33.87 10.60
C SER A 317 -30.38 -34.77 11.07
N CYS A 318 -30.29 -35.08 12.37
CA CYS A 318 -29.33 -36.04 12.95
C CYS A 318 -27.89 -35.94 12.40
N HIS A 319 -27.31 -34.73 12.37
CA HIS A 319 -25.91 -34.49 11.93
C HIS A 319 -25.57 -34.86 10.47
N TYR A 320 -26.54 -35.12 9.59
CA TYR A 320 -26.29 -35.48 8.19
C TYR A 320 -25.45 -34.43 7.42
N PHE A 321 -25.53 -33.15 7.82
CA PHE A 321 -24.83 -32.04 7.18
C PHE A 321 -23.53 -31.61 7.89
N GLN A 322 -22.97 -32.39 8.82
CA GLN A 322 -21.82 -31.95 9.63
C GLN A 322 -20.61 -31.46 8.79
N GLY A 323 -20.31 -32.10 7.64
CA GLY A 323 -19.26 -31.67 6.72
C GLY A 323 -19.57 -30.36 6.00
N THR A 324 -20.80 -30.23 5.49
CA THR A 324 -21.34 -29.02 4.83
C THR A 324 -21.43 -27.86 5.81
N TYR A 325 -21.92 -28.10 7.04
CA TYR A 325 -21.93 -27.15 8.16
C TYR A 325 -20.53 -26.70 8.54
N ASN A 326 -19.55 -27.61 8.66
CA ASN A 326 -18.18 -27.23 8.98
C ASN A 326 -17.54 -26.38 7.88
N ASN A 327 -17.86 -26.64 6.61
CA ASN A 327 -17.39 -25.84 5.49
C ASN A 327 -18.08 -24.47 5.43
N LEU A 328 -19.41 -24.43 5.57
CA LEU A 328 -20.21 -23.21 5.66
C LEU A 328 -19.81 -22.37 6.87
N ASN A 329 -19.64 -22.96 8.04
CA ASN A 329 -19.18 -22.27 9.25
C ASN A 329 -17.76 -21.72 9.08
N ARG A 330 -16.86 -22.44 8.39
CA ARG A 330 -15.53 -21.92 8.04
C ARG A 330 -15.61 -20.76 7.06
N ASN A 331 -16.50 -20.82 6.08
CA ASN A 331 -16.73 -19.75 5.12
C ASN A 331 -17.39 -18.54 5.78
N ILE A 332 -18.40 -18.74 6.63
CA ILE A 332 -19.04 -17.71 7.45
C ILE A 332 -17.99 -17.03 8.35
N LYS A 333 -17.16 -17.80 9.07
CA LYS A 333 -16.07 -17.22 9.89
C LYS A 333 -15.08 -16.42 9.05
N ARG A 334 -14.77 -16.85 7.82
CA ARG A 334 -13.93 -16.08 6.88
C ARG A 334 -14.63 -14.79 6.45
N VAL A 335 -15.91 -14.85 6.10
CA VAL A 335 -16.71 -13.69 5.70
C VAL A 335 -16.85 -12.70 6.85
N MET A 336 -17.23 -13.15 8.05
CA MET A 336 -17.33 -12.30 9.25
C MET A 336 -16.00 -11.62 9.56
N ARG A 337 -14.87 -12.32 9.43
CA ARG A 337 -13.54 -11.72 9.57
C ARG A 337 -13.27 -10.66 8.51
N LEU A 338 -13.67 -10.88 7.25
CA LEU A 338 -13.55 -9.83 6.22
C LEU A 338 -14.44 -8.63 6.55
N VAL A 339 -15.66 -8.86 7.02
CA VAL A 339 -16.58 -7.79 7.45
C VAL A 339 -15.94 -6.97 8.57
N GLU A 340 -15.46 -7.59 9.64
CA GLU A 340 -14.77 -6.90 10.74
C GLU A 340 -13.53 -6.13 10.27
N LEU A 341 -12.75 -6.69 9.34
CA LEU A 341 -11.56 -6.05 8.80
C LEU A 341 -11.88 -4.85 7.90
N TYR A 342 -12.98 -4.89 7.15
CA TYR A 342 -13.34 -3.85 6.18
C TYR A 342 -14.40 -2.85 6.68
N GLN A 343 -15.14 -3.17 7.74
CA GLN A 343 -16.17 -2.31 8.32
C GLN A 343 -15.69 -0.88 8.64
N PRO A 344 -14.47 -0.66 9.18
CA PRO A 344 -13.97 0.69 9.46
C PRO A 344 -13.83 1.57 8.21
N TYR A 345 -13.75 0.96 7.02
CA TYR A 345 -13.55 1.66 5.76
C TYR A 345 -14.83 1.77 4.94
N LEU A 346 -15.67 0.73 4.97
CA LEU A 346 -16.97 0.73 4.27
C LEU A 346 -17.99 1.66 4.94
N PHE A 347 -17.91 1.78 6.26
CA PHE A 347 -18.78 2.64 7.06
C PHE A 347 -17.99 3.83 7.64
N PHE A 348 -16.96 4.28 6.92
CA PHE A 348 -16.20 5.45 7.32
C PHE A 348 -17.04 6.72 7.10
N HIS A 349 -17.35 7.44 8.18
CA HIS A 349 -18.18 8.65 8.16
C HIS A 349 -17.35 9.95 8.17
N GLY A 350 -16.09 9.89 7.73
CA GLY A 350 -15.22 11.04 7.62
C GLY A 350 -15.09 11.57 6.19
N ILE A 351 -14.89 12.88 6.06
CA ILE A 351 -14.53 13.56 4.82
C ILE A 351 -13.10 14.04 4.97
N PHE A 352 -12.21 13.60 4.09
CA PHE A 352 -10.82 14.02 4.12
C PHE A 352 -10.67 15.43 3.53
N ASP A 353 -10.06 16.33 4.29
CA ASP A 353 -9.61 17.62 3.79
C ASP A 353 -8.57 17.41 2.69
N ASP A 354 -8.76 18.08 1.57
CA ASP A 354 -7.85 18.07 0.41
C ASP A 354 -7.33 19.48 0.09
N SER A 355 -7.41 20.39 1.06
CA SER A 355 -7.07 21.81 0.89
C SER A 355 -5.64 22.02 0.42
N ASN A 356 -4.64 21.28 0.94
CA ASN A 356 -3.26 21.42 0.47
C ASN A 356 -3.09 20.88 -0.95
N THR A 357 -3.74 19.76 -1.27
CA THR A 357 -3.74 19.19 -2.62
C THR A 357 -4.37 20.17 -3.61
N ASN A 358 -5.53 20.75 -3.29
CA ASN A 358 -6.18 21.75 -4.12
C ASN A 358 -5.35 23.03 -4.27
N LYS A 359 -4.68 23.49 -3.21
CA LYS A 359 -3.75 24.62 -3.27
C LYS A 359 -2.58 24.34 -4.20
N LEU A 360 -1.98 23.15 -4.11
CA LEU A 360 -0.90 22.72 -5.00
C LEU A 360 -1.36 22.68 -6.47
N LEU A 361 -2.56 22.14 -6.74
CA LEU A 361 -3.12 22.10 -8.09
C LEU A 361 -3.40 23.49 -8.67
N ARG A 362 -3.88 24.43 -7.84
CA ARG A 362 -4.07 25.83 -8.25
C ARG A 362 -2.73 26.48 -8.60
N ILE A 363 -1.74 26.39 -7.71
CA ILE A 363 -0.39 26.93 -7.96
C ILE A 363 0.20 26.33 -9.24
N ALA A 364 0.07 25.03 -9.45
CA ALA A 364 0.56 24.37 -10.67
C ALA A 364 -0.13 24.93 -11.94
N LYS A 365 -1.46 25.08 -11.91
CA LYS A 365 -2.23 25.67 -13.02
C LYS A 365 -1.84 27.13 -13.29
N ASP A 366 -1.74 27.94 -12.25
CA ASP A 366 -1.40 29.37 -12.34
C ASP A 366 0.00 29.57 -12.92
N ASN A 367 0.90 28.59 -12.73
CA ASN A 367 2.25 28.59 -13.30
C ASN A 367 2.34 27.85 -14.65
N GLY A 368 1.21 27.58 -15.32
CA GLY A 368 1.19 26.98 -16.65
C GLY A 368 1.62 25.51 -16.72
N MET A 369 1.63 24.80 -15.58
CA MET A 369 1.92 23.37 -15.59
C MET A 369 0.80 22.59 -16.29
N GLU A 370 1.21 21.53 -16.98
CA GLU A 370 0.36 20.61 -17.74
C GLU A 370 -0.51 19.67 -16.87
N THR A 371 -1.13 20.20 -15.82
CA THR A 371 -1.94 19.44 -14.84
C THR A 371 -3.10 18.65 -15.48
N ASN A 372 -3.64 19.12 -16.59
CA ASN A 372 -4.68 18.41 -17.35
C ASN A 372 -4.17 17.09 -17.96
N ASN A 373 -2.86 16.96 -18.23
CA ASN A 373 -2.25 15.74 -18.77
C ASN A 373 -2.09 14.62 -17.71
N PHE A 374 -2.40 14.92 -16.46
CA PHE A 374 -2.24 14.02 -15.31
C PHE A 374 -3.56 13.70 -14.59
N PHE A 375 -4.69 14.27 -15.04
CA PHE A 375 -6.04 13.94 -14.55
C PHE A 375 -6.20 14.03 -13.02
N PHE A 376 -5.56 15.01 -12.38
CA PHE A 376 -5.56 15.13 -10.91
C PHE A 376 -6.94 15.39 -10.27
N GLY A 377 -7.93 15.86 -11.04
CA GLY A 377 -9.24 16.24 -10.52
C GLY A 377 -10.21 15.06 -10.46
N VAL A 378 -10.51 14.55 -9.26
CA VAL A 378 -11.52 13.49 -9.06
C VAL A 378 -12.95 13.92 -9.44
N LYS A 379 -13.23 15.23 -9.45
CA LYS A 379 -14.51 15.81 -9.90
C LYS A 379 -14.80 15.59 -11.40
N SER A 380 -13.80 15.16 -12.17
CA SER A 380 -13.95 14.84 -13.60
C SER A 380 -14.40 13.40 -13.86
N ILE A 381 -14.50 12.57 -12.82
CA ILE A 381 -14.91 11.18 -12.93
C ILE A 381 -16.43 11.12 -12.75
N ASP A 382 -17.12 10.59 -13.75
CA ASP A 382 -18.46 10.05 -13.57
C ASP A 382 -18.33 8.71 -12.82
N TRP A 383 -18.63 8.72 -11.52
CA TRP A 383 -18.40 7.57 -10.65
C TRP A 383 -19.30 6.39 -10.98
N ASP A 384 -20.55 6.64 -11.40
CA ASP A 384 -21.50 5.59 -11.75
C ASP A 384 -21.05 4.87 -13.03
N ASP A 385 -20.71 5.63 -14.06
CA ASP A 385 -20.13 5.09 -15.29
C ASP A 385 -18.81 4.35 -15.01
N TYR A 386 -17.93 4.94 -14.20
CA TYR A 386 -16.66 4.32 -13.83
C TYR A 386 -16.87 2.96 -13.16
N PHE A 387 -17.75 2.84 -12.18
CA PHE A 387 -17.97 1.57 -11.50
C PHE A 387 -18.57 0.51 -12.43
N ILE A 388 -19.60 0.87 -13.19
CA ILE A 388 -20.37 -0.05 -14.02
C ILE A 388 -19.58 -0.48 -15.26
N ASN A 389 -18.99 0.48 -15.97
CA ASN A 389 -18.42 0.26 -17.30
C ASN A 389 -16.90 0.10 -17.29
N THR A 390 -16.21 0.47 -16.20
CA THR A 390 -14.75 0.39 -16.11
C THR A 390 -14.27 -0.57 -15.02
N HIS A 391 -14.64 -0.34 -13.76
CA HIS A 391 -14.08 -1.04 -12.62
C HIS A 391 -14.55 -2.49 -12.52
N ILE A 392 -15.86 -2.74 -12.53
CA ILE A 392 -16.43 -4.09 -12.44
C ILE A 392 -15.95 -4.98 -13.61
N PRO A 393 -16.01 -4.52 -14.88
CA PRO A 393 -15.42 -5.26 -16.00
C PRO A 393 -13.91 -5.50 -15.84
N GLY A 394 -13.19 -4.53 -15.28
CA GLY A 394 -11.78 -4.65 -14.93
C GLY A 394 -11.49 -5.78 -13.94
N ILE A 395 -12.28 -5.87 -12.86
CA ILE A 395 -12.20 -6.97 -11.88
C ILE A 395 -12.42 -8.32 -12.57
N LEU A 396 -13.48 -8.44 -13.37
CA LEU A 396 -13.78 -9.68 -14.11
C LEU A 396 -12.61 -10.09 -15.02
N LYS A 397 -12.03 -9.12 -15.74
CA LYS A 397 -10.96 -9.37 -16.71
C LYS A 397 -9.62 -9.70 -16.06
N TYR A 398 -9.26 -9.03 -14.96
CA TYR A 398 -7.90 -9.05 -14.43
C TYR A 398 -7.74 -9.80 -13.10
N VAL A 399 -8.83 -9.99 -12.35
CA VAL A 399 -8.79 -10.62 -11.01
C VAL A 399 -9.46 -12.00 -11.01
N LEU A 400 -10.58 -12.17 -11.73
CA LEU A 400 -11.39 -13.39 -11.74
C LEU A 400 -10.98 -14.44 -12.80
N LYS A 401 -9.77 -14.33 -13.36
CA LYS A 401 -9.27 -15.26 -14.38
C LYS A 401 -9.16 -16.71 -13.92
#